data_AF-A0A973JWD3-F1
#
_entry.id   AF-A0A973JWD3-F1
#
_cell.length_a   1.000
_cell.length_b   1.000
_cell.length_c   1.000
_cell.angle_alpha   90.00
_cell.angle_beta   90.00
_cell.angle_gamma   90.00
#
_symmetry.space_group_name_H-M   'P 1'
#
loop_
_entity.id
_entity.type
_entity.pdbx_description
1 polymer ?
#
loop_
_entity_poly.entity_id
_entity_poly.type
_entity_poly.pdbx_seq_one_letter_code
_entity_poly.pdbx_strand_id
1 'polypeptide(L)' 'VGSFKLTGKRVFRMAPLQHHFELKGWSEVLVVVRFWIIQGICVIVGLGLFYAGWAAEK' A
#
# COMPACT_ATOMS: atom_id res chain seq x y z
N VAL A 1 -7.82 -10.74 -8.83
CA VAL A 1 -8.53 -11.78 -9.61
C VAL A 1 -7.59 -12.87 -10.14
N GLY A 2 -6.29 -12.59 -10.38
CA GLY A 2 -5.33 -13.60 -10.86
C GLY A 2 -5.03 -14.75 -9.88
N SER A 3 -4.75 -14.47 -8.60
CA SER A 3 -4.43 -15.52 -7.61
C SER A 3 -5.61 -16.46 -7.28
N PHE A 4 -6.84 -15.93 -7.21
CA PHE A 4 -8.03 -16.76 -6.90
C PHE A 4 -8.36 -17.76 -8.02
N LYS A 5 -8.00 -17.41 -9.28
CA LYS A 5 -8.20 -18.26 -10.46
C LYS A 5 -7.18 -19.39 -10.58
N LEU A 6 -6.00 -19.25 -9.94
CA LEU A 6 -4.90 -20.22 -10.01
C LEU A 6 -4.85 -21.16 -8.80
N THR A 7 -5.22 -20.70 -7.60
CA THR A 7 -4.99 -21.47 -6.35
C THR A 7 -6.25 -21.77 -5.55
N GLY A 8 -7.42 -21.28 -5.98
CA GLY A 8 -8.72 -21.49 -5.29
C GLY A 8 -8.82 -20.91 -3.86
N LYS A 9 -7.73 -20.33 -3.34
CA LYS A 9 -7.63 -19.75 -1.99
C LYS A 9 -7.56 -18.22 -2.09
N ARG A 10 -8.39 -17.56 -1.29
CA ARG A 10 -8.47 -16.09 -1.20
C ARG A 10 -7.28 -15.63 -0.34
N VAL A 11 -6.26 -15.03 -0.96
CA VAL A 11 -5.09 -14.48 -0.24
C VAL A 11 -5.52 -13.34 0.69
N PHE A 12 -6.47 -12.51 0.23
CA PHE A 12 -7.11 -11.49 1.04
C PHE A 12 -8.52 -11.93 1.42
N ARG A 13 -8.91 -11.74 2.68
CA ARG A 13 -10.29 -11.96 3.18
C ARG A 13 -11.33 -11.26 2.31
N MET A 14 -11.02 -10.03 1.88
CA MET A 14 -11.75 -9.25 0.88
C MET A 14 -10.75 -8.31 0.20
N ALA A 15 -10.94 -8.07 -1.08
CA ALA A 15 -10.21 -7.03 -1.81
C ALA A 15 -11.23 -5.93 -2.16
N PRO A 16 -10.89 -4.64 -2.06
CA PRO A 16 -9.57 -4.02 -1.86
C PRO A 16 -8.99 -4.13 -0.43
N LEU A 17 -7.69 -3.80 -0.28
CA LEU A 17 -6.93 -3.97 0.98
C LEU A 17 -7.54 -3.25 2.19
N GLN A 18 -8.24 -2.13 2.00
CA GLN A 18 -8.90 -1.41 3.10
C GLN A 18 -9.92 -2.30 3.83
N HIS A 19 -10.79 -2.99 3.09
CA HIS A 19 -11.79 -3.91 3.66
C HIS A 19 -11.14 -5.15 4.28
N HIS A 20 -9.94 -5.55 3.83
CA HIS A 20 -9.20 -6.61 4.50
C HIS A 20 -8.87 -6.25 5.96
N PHE A 21 -8.49 -5.00 6.21
CA PHE A 21 -8.15 -4.52 7.55
C PHE A 21 -9.39 -4.20 8.39
N GLU A 22 -10.47 -3.74 7.78
CA GLU A 22 -11.78 -3.62 8.46
C GLU A 22 -12.30 -4.98 8.95
N LEU A 23 -12.23 -6.02 8.11
CA LEU A 23 -12.56 -7.40 8.49
C LEU A 23 -11.57 -8.03 9.50
N LYS A 24 -10.48 -7.34 9.82
CA LYS A 24 -9.54 -7.69 10.90
C LYS A 24 -9.92 -7.01 12.22
N GLY A 25 -10.96 -6.17 12.23
CA GLY A 25 -11.46 -5.45 13.40
C GLY A 25 -10.91 -4.04 13.58
N TRP A 26 -10.33 -3.44 12.54
CA TRP A 26 -9.86 -2.05 12.60
C TRP A 26 -10.98 -1.08 12.21
N SER A 27 -11.05 0.07 12.87
CA SER A 27 -11.95 1.15 12.45
C SER A 27 -11.49 1.73 11.11
N GLU A 28 -12.44 2.01 10.23
CA GLU A 28 -12.22 2.56 8.88
C GLU A 28 -11.25 3.76 8.88
N VAL A 29 -11.45 4.73 9.78
CA VAL A 29 -10.61 5.93 9.89
C VAL A 29 -9.14 5.58 10.17
N LEU A 30 -8.87 4.62 11.07
CA LEU A 30 -7.50 4.20 11.40
C LEU A 30 -6.82 3.48 10.23
N VAL A 31 -7.58 2.73 9.43
CA VAL A 31 -7.05 2.08 8.23
C VAL A 31 -6.61 3.16 7.23
N VAL A 32 -7.48 4.13 6.94
CA VAL A 32 -7.20 5.23 6.00
C VAL A 32 -5.96 6.02 6.42
N VAL A 33 -5.87 6.45 7.68
CA VAL A 33 -4.73 7.24 8.18
C VAL A 33 -3.41 6.46 8.06
N ARG A 34 -3.42 5.14 8.34
CA ARG A 34 -2.21 4.30 8.20
C ARG A 34 -1.77 4.18 6.74
N PHE A 35 -2.70 4.06 5.80
CA PHE A 35 -2.38 4.05 4.38
C PHE A 35 -1.80 5.39 3.90
N TRP A 36 -2.27 6.52 4.43
CA TRP A 36 -1.69 7.83 4.13
C TRP A 36 -0.25 7.97 4.61
N ILE A 37 0.08 7.43 5.78
CA ILE A 37 1.47 7.44 6.28
C ILE A 37 2.37 6.66 5.32
N ILE A 38 1.95 5.46 4.89
CA ILE A 38 2.70 4.64 3.93
C ILE A 38 2.87 5.38 2.60
N GLN A 39 1.78 5.99 2.09
CA GLN A 39 1.81 6.80 0.87
C GLN A 39 2.81 7.96 0.99
N GLY A 40 2.80 8.68 2.11
CA GLY A 40 3.73 9.78 2.36
C GLY A 40 5.19 9.33 2.34
N ILE A 41 5.50 8.20 2.98
CA ILE A 41 6.86 7.61 2.97
C ILE A 41 7.27 7.25 1.54
N CYS A 42 6.41 6.56 0.78
CA CYS A 42 6.70 6.19 -0.60
C CYS A 42 6.96 7.42 -1.50
N VAL A 43 6.20 8.50 -1.32
CA VAL A 43 6.41 9.76 -2.06
C VAL A 43 7.76 10.39 -1.70
N ILE A 44 8.09 10.47 -0.41
CA ILE A 44 9.38 11.03 0.05
C ILE A 44 10.55 10.21 -0.50
N VAL A 45 10.46 8.88 -0.46
CA VAL A 45 11.50 7.99 -1.00
C VAL A 45 11.63 8.16 -2.52
N GLY A 46 10.51 8.21 -3.26
CA GLY A 46 10.54 8.41 -4.71
C GLY A 46 11.16 9.75 -5.09
N LEU A 47 10.78 10.84 -4.41
CA LEU A 47 11.38 12.16 -4.60
C LEU A 47 12.85 12.19 -4.22
N GLY A 48 13.21 11.57 -3.08
CA GLY A 48 14.60 11.49 -2.62
C GLY A 48 15.51 10.77 -3.62
N LEU A 49 15.06 9.62 -4.15
CA LEU A 49 15.79 8.88 -5.19
C LEU A 49 15.93 9.71 -6.47
N PHE A 50 14.85 10.38 -6.90
CA PHE A 50 14.88 11.23 -8.09
C PHE A 50 15.90 12.38 -7.95
N TYR A 51 15.83 13.13 -6.85
CA TYR A 51 16.74 14.25 -6.63
C TYR A 51 18.18 13.81 -6.34
N ALA A 52 18.38 12.67 -5.68
CA ALA A 52 19.72 12.10 -5.49
C ALA A 52 20.37 11.71 -6.83
N GLY A 53 19.60 11.09 -7.74
CA GLY A 53 20.06 10.80 -9.10
C GLY A 53 20.36 12.08 -9.89
N TRP A 54 19.43 13.05 -9.87
CA TRP A 54 19.60 14.34 -10.53
C TRP A 54 20.81 15.13 -10.02
N ALA A 55 21.09 15.09 -8.71
CA ALA A 55 22.24 15.78 -8.12
C ALA A 55 23.58 15.09 -8.45
N ALA A 56 23.58 13.78 -8.69
CA ALA A 56 24.78 13.03 -9.09
C ALA A 56 25.15 13.20 -10.58
N GLU A 57 24.21 13.64 -11.41
CA GLU A 57 24.43 13.95 -12.84
C GLU A 57 24.91 15.39 -13.08
N LYS A 58 24.97 16.23 -12.03
CA LYS A 58 25.60 17.56 -12.07
C LYS A 58 27.10 17.48 -11.81
#